data_AF-A0A3M1NGB4-F1
#
_entry.id   AF-A0A3M1NGB4-F1
#
_cell.length_a   1.000
_cell.length_b   1.000
_cell.length_c   1.000
_cell.angle_alpha   90.00
_cell.angle_beta   90.00
_cell.angle_gamma   90.00
#
_symmetry.space_group_name_H-M   'P 1'
#
loop_
_entity.id
_entity.type
_entity.pdbx_description
1 polymer ?
#
loop_
_entity_poly.entity_id
_entity_poly.type
_entity_poly.pdbx_seq_one_letter_code
_entity_poly.pdbx_strand_id
1 'polypeptide(L)'
;MLVWVIYDIVKDKPRNKVAKACLQAGIQRVQYSVFLGDLNSNEIDELGLKIKALIDEDTDRVYIFPMCKEDFSKVRLMGQAFDKKLITNEIRELFL
;
A
#
# COMPACT_ATOMS: atom_id res chain seq x y z
N MET A 1 0.64 4.01 11.15
CA MET A 1 1.85 3.17 10.95
C MET A 1 2.17 3.13 9.48
N LEU A 2 3.44 3.02 9.09
CA LEU A 2 3.75 2.82 7.67
C LEU A 2 3.32 1.41 7.24
N VAL A 3 2.55 1.28 6.17
CA VAL A 3 1.99 0.00 5.72
C VAL A 3 2.27 -0.21 4.24
N TRP A 4 2.82 -1.37 3.92
CA TRP A 4 2.93 -1.87 2.56
C TRP A 4 1.73 -2.73 2.21
N VAL A 5 1.14 -2.50 1.03
CA VAL A 5 0.20 -3.44 0.41
C VAL A 5 0.82 -3.94 -0.89
N ILE A 6 1.10 -5.24 -0.95
CA ILE A 6 1.72 -5.91 -2.09
C ILE A 6 0.75 -6.96 -2.59
N TYR A 7 0.50 -7.02 -3.90
CA TYR A 7 -0.37 -8.04 -4.44
C TYR A 7 0.13 -8.66 -5.74
N ASP A 8 -0.35 -9.86 -5.99
CA ASP A 8 -0.27 -10.58 -7.25
C ASP A 8 -1.70 -11.04 -7.56
N ILE A 9 -2.38 -10.31 -8.46
CA ILE A 9 -3.78 -10.51 -8.82
C ILE A 9 -3.87 -10.80 -10.31
N VAL A 10 -4.37 -11.98 -10.64
CA VAL A 10 -4.31 -12.55 -12.00
C VAL A 10 -5.18 -11.75 -12.96
N LYS A 11 -6.41 -11.42 -12.53
CA LYS A 11 -7.41 -10.78 -13.39
C LYS A 11 -7.36 -9.25 -13.27
N ASP A 12 -7.45 -8.58 -14.41
CA ASP A 12 -7.37 -7.11 -14.48
C ASP A 12 -8.50 -6.40 -13.72
N LYS A 13 -9.73 -6.95 -13.78
CA LYS A 13 -10.90 -6.36 -13.12
C LYS A 13 -10.74 -6.28 -11.58
N PRO A 14 -10.46 -7.38 -10.85
CA PRO A 14 -10.21 -7.29 -9.41
C PRO A 14 -8.94 -6.48 -9.10
N ARG A 15 -7.87 -6.60 -9.91
CA ARG A 15 -6.63 -5.82 -9.74
C ARG A 15 -6.90 -4.31 -9.75
N ASN A 16 -7.69 -3.84 -10.70
CA ASN A 16 -8.07 -2.41 -10.81
C ASN A 16 -8.94 -1.95 -9.63
N LYS A 17 -9.81 -2.82 -9.11
CA LYS A 17 -10.63 -2.51 -7.93
C LYS A 17 -9.79 -2.44 -6.65
N VAL A 18 -8.88 -3.39 -6.46
CA VAL A 18 -7.94 -3.39 -5.32
C VAL A 18 -7.05 -2.15 -5.36
N ALA A 19 -6.52 -1.80 -6.53
CA ALA A 19 -5.76 -0.56 -6.70
C ALA A 19 -6.56 0.68 -6.28
N LYS A 20 -7.84 0.77 -6.68
CA LYS A 20 -8.73 1.86 -6.26
C LYS A 20 -8.99 1.86 -4.76
N ALA A 21 -9.19 0.69 -4.14
CA ALA A 21 -9.38 0.56 -2.71
C ALA A 21 -8.16 1.08 -1.92
N CYS A 22 -6.94 0.74 -2.35
CA CYS A 22 -5.72 1.26 -1.76
C CYS A 22 -5.63 2.79 -1.86
N LEU A 23 -5.90 3.36 -3.04
CA LEU A 23 -5.89 4.82 -3.21
C LEU A 23 -6.94 5.52 -2.32
N GLN A 24 -8.13 4.92 -2.19
CA GLN A 24 -9.20 5.44 -1.33
C GLN A 24 -8.88 5.33 0.16
N ALA A 25 -8.05 4.35 0.56
CA ALA A 25 -7.50 4.26 1.90
C ALA A 25 -6.41 5.31 2.18
N GLY A 26 -6.01 6.11 1.17
CA GLY A 26 -5.04 7.20 1.33
C GLY A 26 -3.58 6.78 1.14
N ILE A 27 -3.31 5.51 0.81
CA ILE A 27 -1.95 5.03 0.50
C ILE A 27 -1.61 5.22 -0.98
N GLN A 28 -0.33 5.48 -1.27
CA GLN A 28 0.16 5.84 -2.59
C GLN A 28 0.63 4.61 -3.35
N ARG A 29 0.45 4.59 -4.68
CA ARG A 29 0.99 3.53 -5.53
C ARG A 29 2.47 3.80 -5.81
N VAL A 30 3.34 2.86 -5.44
CA VAL A 30 4.81 2.98 -5.61
C VAL A 30 5.40 2.02 -6.63
N GLN A 31 4.69 0.94 -6.97
CA GLN A 31 4.96 0.08 -8.13
C GLN A 31 3.64 -0.41 -8.73
N TYR A 32 3.68 -1.18 -9.83
CA TYR A 32 2.46 -1.68 -10.51
C TYR A 32 1.49 -2.41 -9.56
N SER A 33 2.03 -3.15 -8.60
CA SER A 33 1.26 -3.93 -7.62
C SER A 33 1.70 -3.71 -6.18
N VAL A 34 2.25 -2.52 -5.89
CA VAL A 34 2.75 -2.18 -4.55
C VAL A 34 2.28 -0.78 -4.15
N PHE A 35 1.73 -0.68 -2.95
CA PHE A 35 1.26 0.56 -2.33
C PHE A 35 1.90 0.76 -0.98
N LEU A 36 2.05 2.01 -0.59
CA LEU A 36 2.70 2.42 0.64
C LEU A 36 2.07 3.71 1.19
N GLY A 37 1.85 3.75 2.50
CA GLY A 37 1.41 4.97 3.18
C GLY A 37 1.15 4.73 4.65
N ASP A 38 0.59 5.74 5.33
CA ASP A 38 0.30 5.68 6.75
C ASP A 38 -1.14 5.19 6.98
N LEU A 39 -1.30 4.09 7.72
CA LEU A 39 -2.59 3.56 8.16
C LEU A 39 -2.52 3.16 9.64
N ASN A 40 -3.61 3.39 10.37
CA ASN A 40 -3.83 2.84 11.71
C ASN A 40 -4.40 1.41 11.63
N SER A 41 -4.52 0.72 12.77
CA SER A 41 -4.99 -0.67 12.82
C SER A 41 -6.39 -0.87 12.22
N ASN A 42 -7.31 0.06 12.49
CA ASN A 42 -8.69 -0.03 12.00
C ASN A 42 -8.74 0.17 10.49
N GLU A 43 -7.96 1.11 9.95
CA GLU A 43 -7.86 1.34 8.50
C GLU A 43 -7.25 0.14 7.77
N ILE A 44 -6.29 -0.55 8.40
CA ILE A 44 -5.70 -1.79 7.88
C ILE A 44 -6.77 -2.89 7.82
N ASP A 45 -7.53 -3.09 8.89
CA ASP A 45 -8.57 -4.11 8.95
C ASP A 45 -9.70 -3.82 7.94
N GLU A 46 -10.13 -2.56 7.83
CA GLU A 46 -11.14 -2.13 6.86
C GLU A 46 -10.65 -2.35 5.42
N LEU A 47 -9.40 -1.98 5.11
CA LEU A 47 -8.82 -2.21 3.80
C LEU A 47 -8.69 -3.71 3.50
N GLY A 48 -8.28 -4.51 4.49
CA GLY A 48 -8.17 -5.96 4.39
C GLY A 48 -9.51 -6.61 4.04
N LEU A 49 -10.59 -6.23 4.73
CA LEU A 49 -11.95 -6.72 4.45
C LEU A 49 -12.42 -6.33 3.04
N LYS A 50 -12.17 -5.08 2.62
CA LYS A 50 -12.50 -4.62 1.26
C LYS A 50 -11.75 -5.41 0.19
N ILE A 51 -10.44 -5.61 0.36
CA ILE A 51 -9.62 -6.37 -0.59
C ILE A 51 -10.08 -7.82 -0.66
N LYS A 52 -10.33 -8.47 0.49
CA LYS A 52 -10.79 -9.85 0.56
C LYS A 52 -12.08 -10.07 -0.23
N ALA A 53 -13.02 -9.12 -0.18
CA ALA A 53 -14.26 -9.17 -0.96
C ALA A 53 -14.07 -8.97 -2.48
N LEU A 54 -12.88 -8.57 -2.94
CA LEU A 54 -12.57 -8.26 -4.34
C LEU A 54 -11.75 -9.33 -5.04
N ILE A 55 -10.98 -10.13 -4.32
CA ILE A 55 -10.02 -11.08 -4.86
C ILE A 55 -10.58 -12.51 -4.93
N ASP A 56 -9.88 -13.36 -5.66
CA ASP A 56 -10.09 -14.80 -5.70
C ASP A 56 -9.01 -15.47 -4.82
N GLU A 57 -9.38 -15.95 -3.63
CA GLU A 57 -8.43 -16.48 -2.64
C GLU A 57 -7.69 -17.76 -3.08
N ASP A 58 -8.16 -18.44 -4.14
CA ASP A 58 -7.48 -19.62 -4.68
C ASP A 58 -6.34 -19.27 -5.65
N THR A 59 -6.34 -18.05 -6.21
CA THR A 59 -5.41 -17.66 -7.29
C THR A 59 -4.64 -16.37 -7.02
N ASP A 60 -5.23 -15.45 -6.27
CA ASP A 60 -4.66 -14.15 -5.97
C ASP A 60 -3.91 -14.19 -4.63
N ARG A 61 -2.87 -13.36 -4.51
CA ARG A 61 -2.09 -13.19 -3.28
C ARG A 61 -2.07 -11.72 -2.91
N VAL A 62 -2.42 -11.40 -1.67
CA VAL A 62 -2.29 -10.04 -1.14
C VAL A 62 -1.63 -10.09 0.22
N TYR A 63 -0.66 -9.22 0.43
CA TYR A 63 -0.01 -9.02 1.71
C TYR A 63 -0.16 -7.58 2.17
N ILE A 64 -0.51 -7.41 3.45
CA ILE A 64 -0.59 -6.11 4.12
C ILE A 64 0.41 -6.14 5.28
N PHE A 65 1.50 -5.40 5.17
CA PHE A 65 2.60 -5.42 6.12
C PHE A 65 2.77 -4.05 6.80
N PRO A 66 2.38 -3.92 8.08
CA PRO A 66 2.82 -2.83 8.92
C PRO A 66 4.34 -2.90 9.10
N MET A 67 5.02 -1.78 8.93
CA MET A 67 6.46 -1.64 9.08
C MET A 67 6.78 -0.46 9.99
N CYS A 68 7.76 -0.62 10.86
CA CYS A 68 8.22 0.48 11.70
C CYS A 68 9.06 1.47 10.86
N LYS A 69 9.15 2.73 11.34
CA LYS A 69 9.93 3.77 10.64
C LYS A 69 11.42 3.42 10.56
N GLU A 70 11.95 2.72 11.57
CA GLU A 70 13.37 2.35 11.61
C GLU A 70 13.72 1.41 10.45
N ASP A 71 12.95 0.36 10.22
CA ASP A 71 13.21 -0.58 9.14
C ASP A 71 12.96 0.05 7.77
N PHE A 72 11.97 0.95 7.68
CA PHE A 72 11.74 1.72 6.46
C PHE A 72 12.95 2.58 6.06
N SER A 73 13.65 3.17 7.04
CA SER A 73 14.87 3.95 6.76
C SER A 73 15.95 3.13 6.06
N LYS A 74 16.00 1.81 6.33
CA LYS A 74 16.98 0.86 5.79
C LYS A 74 16.63 0.36 4.38
N VAL A 75 15.39 0.53 3.92
CA VAL A 75 14.94 0.10 2.58
C VAL A 75 15.88 0.61 1.49
N ARG A 76 16.31 -0.27 0.58
CA ARG A 76 17.12 0.08 -0.58
C ARG A 76 16.20 0.28 -1.78
N LEU A 77 16.31 1.44 -2.42
CA LEU A 77 15.52 1.82 -3.59
C LEU A 77 16.44 1.85 -4.80
N MET A 78 16.02 1.25 -5.90
CA MET A 78 16.81 1.11 -7.13
C MET A 78 15.94 1.41 -8.36
N GLY A 79 16.54 2.02 -9.38
CA GLY A 79 15.83 2.44 -10.59
C GLY A 79 14.92 3.65 -10.36
N GLN A 80 13.80 3.71 -11.08
CA GLN A 80 12.78 4.77 -10.95
C GLN A 80 11.88 4.51 -9.74
N ALA A 81 12.48 4.42 -8.56
CA ALA A 81 11.76 4.23 -7.30
C ALA A 81 11.18 5.55 -6.76
N PHE A 82 10.24 5.43 -5.81
CA PHE A 82 9.59 6.58 -5.18
C PHE A 82 10.53 7.35 -4.24
N ASP A 83 10.23 8.63 -3.98
CA ASP A 83 10.93 9.40 -2.94
C ASP A 83 10.37 9.04 -1.56
N LYS A 84 11.25 8.55 -0.66
CA LYS A 84 10.88 8.20 0.71
C LYS A 84 10.23 9.34 1.46
N LYS A 85 10.65 10.58 1.21
CA LYS A 85 10.14 11.76 1.92
C LYS A 85 8.68 12.07 1.56
N LEU A 86 8.25 11.77 0.33
CA LEU A 86 6.88 12.01 -0.13
C LEU A 86 5.86 11.04 0.49
N ILE A 87 6.33 9.88 0.93
CA ILE A 87 5.49 8.82 1.49
C ILE A 87 5.32 8.99 3.00
N THR A 88 6.39 9.37 3.69
CA THR A 88 6.31 9.69 5.11
C THR A 88 5.52 10.98 5.26
N ASN A 89 4.53 11.01 6.15
CA ASN A 89 3.73 12.22 6.46
C ASN A 89 4.57 13.46 6.86
N GLU A 90 5.90 13.33 6.98
CA GLU A 90 6.87 14.41 7.16
C GLU A 90 6.80 15.52 6.09
N ILE A 91 6.30 15.25 4.87
CA ILE A 91 6.10 16.29 3.84
C ILE A 91 4.71 16.95 3.88
N ARG A 92 3.68 16.31 4.47
CA ARG A 92 2.33 16.92 4.51
C ARG A 92 2.27 18.20 5.35
N GLU A 93 3.21 18.40 6.27
CA GLU A 93 3.31 19.64 7.07
C GLU A 93 3.96 20.81 6.32
N LEU A 94 4.64 20.60 5.19
CA LEU A 94 5.31 21.69 4.46
C LEU A 94 4.38 22.42 3.44
N PHE A 95 3.17 21.91 3.24
CA PHE A 95 2.21 22.42 2.26
C PHE A 95 0.85 22.81 2.88
N LEU A 96 0.80 22.94 4.21
CA LEU A 96 -0.34 23.52 4.95
C LEU A 96 0.07 24.86 5.58
#